data_AF-A0A6I1MYB3-F1
#
_entry.id   AF-A0A6I1MYB3-F1
#
_cell.length_a   1.000
_cell.length_b   1.000
_cell.length_c   1.000
_cell.angle_alpha   90.00
_cell.angle_beta   90.00
_cell.angle_gamma   90.00
#
_symmetry.space_group_name_H-M   'P 1'
#
loop_
_entity.id
_entity.type
_entity.pdbx_description
1 polymer ?
#
loop_
_entity_poly.entity_id
_entity_poly.type
_entity_poly.pdbx_seq_one_letter_code
_entity_poly.pdbx_strand_id
1 'polypeptide(L)'
;MEQISKGGRVTLAPAIADRVFHAEFSAQGLALDVASFALDANGKLVGEPYMTFFNQPATPCGGVLVGNGLAGGHRFTFNLARLPAKVERVVITASIDGPGVMSQLQSGYLRLLAGDTEFVRFAFTGADFVSERALMVGEIYRRNGAWRFMASGQGFDGGLDVLVRHFGGTVDETPAPAPAAVKAGVDLEKRLQQQAPQLVSLVKSASVSLQKVGLQSHRARVCLVLDISGSMSMLYKRGLVQQFAERILALGCKFDDDGEIDVFLFGRNVHHVDPMGIGNFAGFVQNTINRHPLEGDTRYGAALEAVRRFYFPDGAGGERSKPQRAELPVYVMFVTDGGTSDQGLAERQVRWSSHEAIFWQFMGIGKGRKSKSRKLSSFADSDFPFLESLDELPGRLVDNANYFSVASPDEYTDAELYDLLMAEYPDWLKAARRVGLIA
;
A
#
# COMPACT_ATOMS: atom_id res chain seq x y z
N MET A 1 -33.66 -16.66 13.68
CA MET A 1 -32.99 -15.80 12.70
C MET A 1 -34.05 -15.09 11.88
N GLU A 2 -34.08 -13.76 11.93
CA GLU A 2 -35.01 -12.91 11.18
C GLU A 2 -34.37 -12.55 9.83
N GLN A 3 -35.02 -12.92 8.72
CA GLN A 3 -34.64 -12.42 7.40
C GLN A 3 -35.35 -11.10 7.16
N ILE A 4 -34.58 -10.06 6.85
CA ILE A 4 -35.12 -8.74 6.54
C ILE A 4 -34.76 -8.34 5.13
N SER A 5 -35.66 -7.64 4.45
CA SER A 5 -35.44 -7.04 3.14
C SER A 5 -34.95 -5.59 3.27
N LYS A 6 -34.59 -4.98 2.14
CA LYS A 6 -34.23 -3.56 2.05
C LYS A 6 -35.29 -2.68 2.74
N GLY A 7 -34.85 -1.81 3.65
CA GLY A 7 -35.69 -0.95 4.49
C GLY A 7 -36.20 -1.62 5.78
N GLY A 8 -36.02 -2.93 5.96
CA GLY A 8 -36.39 -3.67 7.16
C GLY A 8 -35.61 -3.22 8.40
N ARG A 9 -36.25 -3.26 9.57
CA ARG A 9 -35.71 -2.72 10.83
C ARG A 9 -35.92 -3.66 12.01
N VAL A 10 -34.88 -3.83 12.83
CA VAL A 10 -34.90 -4.69 14.02
C VAL A 10 -34.40 -3.90 15.24
N THR A 11 -34.96 -4.15 16.42
CA THR A 11 -34.44 -3.57 17.68
C THR A 11 -33.30 -4.45 18.18
N LEU A 12 -32.15 -3.88 18.53
CA LEU A 12 -30.98 -4.67 18.97
C LEU A 12 -31.04 -5.06 20.45
N ALA A 13 -31.73 -4.26 21.28
CA ALA A 13 -31.78 -4.43 22.74
C ALA A 13 -32.31 -5.80 23.24
N PRO A 14 -33.29 -6.46 22.60
CA PRO A 14 -33.75 -7.79 23.04
C PRO A 14 -32.80 -8.94 22.66
N ALA A 15 -31.84 -8.72 21.75
CA ALA A 15 -31.08 -9.79 21.09
C ALA A 15 -29.64 -9.95 21.60
N ILE A 16 -29.15 -9.09 22.51
CA ILE A 16 -27.72 -8.99 22.82
C ILE A 16 -27.51 -8.85 24.34
N ALA A 17 -27.24 -9.96 25.02
CA ALA A 17 -27.08 -10.03 26.48
C ALA A 17 -25.93 -9.14 27.00
N ASP A 18 -24.81 -9.08 26.28
CA ASP A 18 -23.61 -8.33 26.69
C ASP A 18 -23.42 -6.99 25.96
N ARG A 19 -24.43 -6.56 25.17
CA ARG A 19 -24.35 -5.43 24.24
C ARG A 19 -23.20 -5.51 23.22
N VAL A 20 -22.60 -6.70 23.08
CA VAL A 20 -21.61 -7.04 22.05
C VAL A 20 -22.23 -7.97 21.02
N PHE A 21 -22.14 -7.59 19.74
CA PHE A 21 -22.60 -8.41 18.62
C PHE A 21 -21.67 -8.20 17.43
N HIS A 22 -21.82 -9.05 16.42
CA HIS A 22 -21.01 -9.03 15.22
C HIS A 22 -21.88 -8.76 14.00
N ALA A 23 -21.34 -8.02 13.03
CA ALA A 23 -21.89 -7.98 11.69
C ALA A 23 -20.89 -8.62 10.74
N GLU A 24 -21.32 -9.64 10.00
CA GLU A 24 -20.49 -10.30 9.00
C GLU A 24 -21.02 -10.02 7.60
N PHE A 25 -20.13 -9.54 6.74
CA PHE A 25 -20.38 -9.23 5.35
C PHE A 25 -19.68 -10.26 4.45
N SER A 26 -20.39 -10.73 3.44
CA SER A 26 -19.84 -11.59 2.40
C SER A 26 -20.51 -11.28 1.07
N ALA A 27 -19.73 -11.33 0.00
CA ALA A 27 -20.17 -11.11 -1.37
C ALA A 27 -19.43 -12.05 -2.33
N GLN A 28 -20.04 -12.34 -3.47
CA GLN A 28 -19.48 -13.14 -4.55
C GLN A 28 -19.52 -12.38 -5.87
N GLY A 29 -18.48 -12.56 -6.68
CA GLY A 29 -18.37 -11.98 -8.04
C GLY A 29 -17.60 -10.66 -8.11
N LEU A 30 -17.34 -9.98 -6.99
CA LEU A 30 -16.55 -8.74 -6.92
C LEU A 30 -15.66 -8.73 -5.67
N ALA A 31 -14.49 -8.12 -5.77
CA ALA A 31 -13.67 -7.77 -4.61
C ALA A 31 -14.21 -6.47 -4.01
N LEU A 32 -14.57 -6.51 -2.72
CA LEU A 32 -15.17 -5.38 -2.02
C LEU A 32 -14.41 -5.10 -0.74
N ASP A 33 -14.09 -3.83 -0.51
CA ASP A 33 -13.64 -3.34 0.77
C ASP A 33 -14.83 -2.95 1.63
N VAL A 34 -14.75 -3.25 2.93
CA VAL A 34 -15.77 -2.83 3.90
C VAL A 34 -15.25 -1.77 4.86
N ALA A 35 -16.14 -0.84 5.20
CA ALA A 35 -15.88 0.18 6.20
C ALA A 35 -17.10 0.37 7.10
N SER A 36 -16.87 0.97 8.26
CA SER A 36 -17.94 1.51 9.10
C SER A 36 -17.66 2.96 9.48
N PHE A 37 -18.73 3.75 9.60
CA PHE A 37 -18.67 5.17 9.92
C PHE A 37 -19.54 5.47 11.14
N ALA A 38 -18.96 5.95 12.24
CA ALA A 38 -19.71 6.40 13.41
C ALA A 38 -20.08 7.89 13.27
N LEU A 39 -21.38 8.17 13.22
CA LEU A 39 -21.96 9.46 12.86
C LEU A 39 -22.70 10.11 14.02
N ASP A 40 -22.73 11.44 14.01
CA ASP A 40 -23.51 12.29 14.89
C ASP A 40 -24.99 12.36 14.48
N ALA A 41 -25.77 13.15 15.22
CA ALA A 41 -27.19 13.38 14.94
C ALA A 41 -27.47 14.01 13.56
N ASN A 42 -26.48 14.69 12.96
CA ASN A 42 -26.57 15.31 11.64
C ASN A 42 -26.14 14.35 10.50
N GLY A 43 -25.78 13.12 10.83
CA GLY A 43 -25.26 12.15 9.87
C GLY A 43 -23.84 12.46 9.41
N LYS A 44 -23.05 13.17 10.22
CA LYS A 44 -21.64 13.48 9.96
C LYS A 44 -20.71 12.73 10.90
N LEU A 45 -19.52 12.40 10.42
CA LEU A 45 -18.53 11.64 11.16
C LEU A 45 -18.20 12.35 12.47
N VAL A 46 -18.24 11.64 13.60
CA VAL A 46 -17.92 12.24 14.91
C VAL A 46 -16.42 12.57 15.07
N GLY A 47 -15.61 12.18 14.08
CA GLY A 47 -14.16 12.38 13.93
C GLY A 47 -13.54 11.25 13.10
N GLU A 48 -12.44 11.52 12.38
CA GLU A 48 -11.74 10.53 11.54
C GLU A 48 -11.41 9.20 12.25
N PRO A 49 -10.99 9.18 13.53
CA PRO A 49 -10.74 7.93 14.24
C PRO A 49 -11.99 7.04 14.43
N TYR A 50 -13.19 7.55 14.13
CA TYR A 50 -14.46 6.82 14.21
C TYR A 50 -14.93 6.27 12.85
N MET A 51 -14.07 6.31 11.84
CA MET A 51 -14.12 5.41 10.70
C MET A 51 -13.43 4.09 11.08
N THR A 52 -13.90 2.93 10.64
CA THR A 52 -13.24 1.65 10.95
C THR A 52 -13.19 0.79 9.71
N PHE A 53 -12.00 0.38 9.30
CA PHE A 53 -11.69 -0.36 8.08
C PHE A 53 -10.33 -1.07 8.25
N PHE A 54 -9.82 -1.79 7.26
CA PHE A 54 -8.64 -2.65 7.45
C PHE A 54 -7.40 -1.91 8.00
N ASN A 55 -7.15 -0.66 7.59
CA ASN A 55 -6.00 0.14 8.04
C ASN A 55 -6.26 0.91 9.35
N GLN A 56 -7.53 1.03 9.76
CA GLN A 56 -7.92 1.60 11.05
C GLN A 56 -8.86 0.61 11.76
N PRO A 57 -8.32 -0.48 12.34
CA PRO A 57 -9.12 -1.64 12.68
C PRO A 57 -10.01 -1.46 13.92
N ALA A 58 -9.89 -0.32 14.62
CA ALA A 58 -10.60 -0.05 15.85
C ALA A 58 -10.91 1.44 16.03
N THR A 59 -12.10 1.75 16.52
CA THR A 59 -12.39 3.07 17.11
C THR A 59 -11.59 3.28 18.41
N PRO A 60 -11.20 4.53 18.77
CA PRO A 60 -10.45 4.81 20.00
C PRO A 60 -11.11 4.30 21.28
N CYS A 61 -12.45 4.29 21.28
CA CYS A 61 -13.23 3.83 22.41
C CYS A 61 -13.37 2.30 22.47
N GLY A 62 -12.95 1.56 21.43
CA GLY A 62 -13.16 0.12 21.29
C GLY A 62 -14.63 -0.29 21.10
N GLY A 63 -15.47 0.64 20.62
CA GLY A 63 -16.89 0.41 20.36
C GLY A 63 -17.18 -0.26 19.02
N VAL A 64 -16.27 -0.09 18.05
CA VAL A 64 -16.25 -0.86 16.80
C VAL A 64 -14.84 -1.39 16.56
N LEU A 65 -14.75 -2.66 16.17
CA LEU A 65 -13.55 -3.35 15.72
C LEU A 65 -13.86 -4.02 14.39
N VAL A 66 -12.90 -4.10 13.47
CA VAL A 66 -13.00 -4.92 12.25
C VAL A 66 -11.92 -5.99 12.25
N GLY A 67 -12.25 -7.15 11.71
CA GLY A 67 -11.34 -8.26 11.50
C GLY A 67 -11.90 -9.23 10.47
N ASN A 68 -11.22 -10.37 10.35
CA ASN A 68 -11.63 -11.41 9.40
C ASN A 68 -12.84 -12.17 9.93
N GLY A 69 -13.84 -12.36 9.07
CA GLY A 69 -14.97 -13.25 9.28
C GLY A 69 -14.68 -14.66 8.76
N LEU A 70 -15.68 -15.54 8.88
CA LEU A 70 -15.59 -16.89 8.31
C LEU A 70 -15.47 -16.85 6.78
N ALA A 71 -14.74 -17.83 6.22
CA ALA A 71 -14.61 -18.05 4.78
C ALA A 71 -14.15 -16.82 3.96
N GLY A 72 -13.30 -15.97 4.54
CA GLY A 72 -12.78 -14.77 3.86
C GLY A 72 -13.75 -13.59 3.81
N GLY A 73 -14.87 -13.66 4.54
CA GLY A 73 -15.74 -12.50 4.76
C GLY A 73 -15.13 -11.49 5.73
N HIS A 74 -15.78 -10.33 5.87
CA HIS A 74 -15.36 -9.30 6.82
C HIS A 74 -16.28 -9.26 8.03
N ARG A 75 -15.72 -9.12 9.24
CA ARG A 75 -16.47 -9.09 10.50
C ARG A 75 -16.23 -7.79 11.24
N PHE A 76 -17.30 -7.05 11.51
CA PHE A 76 -17.31 -5.97 12.50
C PHE A 76 -17.79 -6.51 13.85
N THR A 77 -17.14 -6.11 14.93
CA THR A 77 -17.59 -6.34 16.31
C THR A 77 -18.02 -5.02 16.91
N PHE A 78 -19.25 -4.95 17.39
CA PHE A 78 -19.84 -3.74 17.97
C PHE A 78 -20.02 -3.92 19.47
N ASN A 79 -19.45 -3.01 20.25
CA ASN A 79 -19.78 -2.78 21.65
C ASN A 79 -20.40 -1.38 21.77
N LEU A 80 -21.73 -1.31 21.61
CA LEU A 80 -22.45 -0.04 21.53
C LEU A 80 -22.43 0.75 22.85
N ALA A 81 -22.10 0.10 23.98
CA ALA A 81 -21.99 0.76 25.27
C ALA A 81 -20.70 1.58 25.42
N ARG A 82 -19.67 1.27 24.61
CA ARG A 82 -18.39 2.00 24.60
C ARG A 82 -18.40 3.22 23.69
N LEU A 83 -19.37 3.32 22.78
CA LEU A 83 -19.49 4.46 21.88
C LEU A 83 -19.80 5.75 22.66
N PRO A 84 -19.13 6.88 22.33
CA PRO A 84 -19.44 8.17 22.94
C PRO A 84 -20.90 8.56 22.71
N ALA A 85 -21.48 9.33 23.64
CA ALA A 85 -22.87 9.79 23.54
C ALA A 85 -23.17 10.61 22.28
N LYS A 86 -22.14 11.23 21.66
CA LYS A 86 -22.27 11.96 20.39
C LYS A 86 -22.50 11.05 19.17
N VAL A 87 -22.28 9.73 19.28
CA VAL A 87 -22.54 8.77 18.20
C VAL A 87 -24.01 8.35 18.26
N GLU A 88 -24.77 8.74 17.25
CA GLU A 88 -26.19 8.42 17.12
C GLU A 88 -26.45 7.35 16.04
N ARG A 89 -25.46 7.12 15.16
CA ARG A 89 -25.56 6.15 14.07
C ARG A 89 -24.20 5.54 13.74
N VAL A 90 -24.18 4.29 13.30
CA VAL A 90 -23.04 3.62 12.68
C VAL A 90 -23.49 3.00 11.37
N VAL A 91 -22.87 3.39 10.26
CA VAL A 91 -23.20 2.88 8.92
C VAL A 91 -22.15 1.88 8.49
N ILE A 92 -22.56 0.73 7.97
CA ILE A 92 -21.68 -0.29 7.38
C ILE A 92 -21.77 -0.16 5.87
N THR A 93 -20.63 -0.01 5.20
CA THR A 93 -20.54 0.16 3.75
C THR A 93 -19.65 -0.90 3.13
N ALA A 94 -19.88 -1.15 1.84
CA ALA A 94 -18.99 -1.92 0.98
C ALA A 94 -18.71 -1.14 -0.31
N SER A 95 -17.47 -1.11 -0.78
CA SER A 95 -17.06 -0.41 -2.00
C SER A 95 -16.20 -1.30 -2.87
N ILE A 96 -16.35 -1.20 -4.18
CA ILE A 96 -15.52 -1.96 -5.13
C ILE A 96 -14.09 -1.44 -5.07
N ASP A 97 -13.15 -2.35 -4.85
CA ASP A 97 -11.72 -2.11 -5.05
C ASP A 97 -11.39 -2.41 -6.53
N GLY A 98 -11.07 -1.37 -7.30
CA GLY A 98 -10.79 -1.46 -8.74
C GLY A 98 -12.00 -1.22 -9.68
N PRO A 99 -11.92 -1.70 -10.93
CA PRO A 99 -12.96 -1.48 -11.94
C PRO A 99 -14.21 -2.32 -11.68
N GLY A 100 -15.38 -1.82 -12.08
CA GLY A 100 -16.65 -2.55 -11.97
C GLY A 100 -17.80 -1.71 -11.43
N VAL A 101 -18.97 -2.34 -11.33
CA VAL A 101 -20.21 -1.77 -10.79
C VAL A 101 -20.97 -2.82 -9.99
N MET A 102 -21.74 -2.40 -8.99
CA MET A 102 -22.43 -3.29 -8.04
C MET A 102 -23.44 -4.22 -8.73
N SER A 103 -23.89 -3.90 -9.95
CA SER A 103 -24.74 -4.79 -10.75
C SER A 103 -24.06 -6.08 -11.21
N GLN A 104 -22.73 -6.16 -11.15
CA GLN A 104 -21.94 -7.37 -11.45
C GLN A 104 -21.86 -8.35 -10.27
N LEU A 105 -22.36 -7.96 -9.08
CA LEU A 105 -22.37 -8.80 -7.90
C LEU A 105 -23.30 -10.00 -8.11
N GLN A 106 -22.80 -11.21 -7.86
CA GLN A 106 -23.60 -12.43 -8.00
C GLN A 106 -24.59 -12.55 -6.83
N SER A 107 -24.07 -12.46 -5.61
CA SER A 107 -24.85 -12.46 -4.38
C SER A 107 -24.07 -11.83 -3.24
N GLY A 108 -24.76 -11.31 -2.25
CA GLY A 108 -24.15 -10.78 -1.04
C GLY A 108 -25.11 -10.79 0.14
N TYR A 109 -24.55 -10.76 1.34
CA TYR A 109 -25.33 -10.63 2.57
C TYR A 109 -24.59 -9.88 3.66
N LEU A 110 -25.38 -9.27 4.54
CA LEU A 110 -24.96 -8.81 5.86
C LEU A 110 -25.77 -9.58 6.91
N ARG A 111 -25.09 -10.24 7.84
CA ARG A 111 -25.74 -10.93 8.95
C ARG A 111 -25.28 -10.37 10.28
N LEU A 112 -26.17 -10.38 11.27
CA LEU A 112 -25.85 -10.01 12.65
C LEU A 112 -25.85 -11.26 13.54
N LEU A 113 -24.79 -11.40 14.34
CA LEU A 113 -24.59 -12.52 15.26
C LEU A 113 -24.41 -12.04 16.70
N ALA A 114 -25.07 -12.70 17.65
CA ALA A 114 -24.79 -12.56 19.08
C ALA A 114 -24.01 -13.82 19.51
N GLY A 115 -22.73 -13.66 19.83
CA GLY A 115 -21.79 -14.79 19.82
C GLY A 115 -21.78 -15.44 18.44
N ASP A 116 -22.07 -16.74 18.38
CA ASP A 116 -22.18 -17.51 17.13
C ASP A 116 -23.63 -17.64 16.63
N THR A 117 -24.60 -17.06 17.33
CA THR A 117 -26.02 -17.17 16.97
C THR A 117 -26.44 -16.05 16.04
N GLU A 118 -26.75 -16.39 14.79
CA GLU A 118 -27.29 -15.46 13.80
C GLU A 118 -28.74 -15.08 14.13
N PHE A 119 -28.99 -13.78 14.34
CA PHE A 119 -30.33 -13.29 14.67
C PHE A 119 -30.94 -12.40 13.58
N VAL A 120 -30.13 -11.78 12.70
CA VAL A 120 -30.61 -11.03 11.52
C VAL A 120 -29.81 -11.43 10.29
N ARG A 121 -30.47 -11.53 9.13
CA ARG A 121 -29.83 -11.64 7.82
C ARG A 121 -30.51 -10.71 6.82
N PHE A 122 -29.71 -9.93 6.10
CA PHE A 122 -30.11 -9.16 4.94
C PHE A 122 -29.31 -9.67 3.73
N ALA A 123 -29.99 -10.18 2.70
CA ALA A 123 -29.38 -10.67 1.48
C ALA A 123 -29.77 -9.77 0.29
N PHE A 124 -28.88 -9.65 -0.69
CA PHE A 124 -29.04 -8.83 -1.89
C PHE A 124 -28.26 -9.44 -3.07
N THR A 125 -28.54 -8.98 -4.28
CA THR A 125 -27.89 -9.42 -5.52
C THR A 125 -27.54 -8.22 -6.40
N GLY A 126 -26.74 -8.42 -7.45
CA GLY A 126 -26.43 -7.36 -8.41
C GLY A 126 -27.68 -6.78 -9.09
N ALA A 127 -28.78 -7.53 -9.16
CA ALA A 127 -30.04 -7.02 -9.72
C ALA A 127 -30.67 -5.86 -8.90
N ASP A 128 -30.21 -5.65 -7.66
CA ASP A 128 -30.66 -4.54 -6.80
C ASP A 128 -29.95 -3.20 -7.13
N PHE A 129 -28.98 -3.21 -8.05
CA PHE A 129 -28.10 -2.08 -8.37
C PHE A 129 -27.96 -1.89 -9.89
N VAL A 130 -27.45 -0.73 -10.29
CA VAL A 130 -27.26 -0.35 -11.69
C VAL A 130 -25.80 0.00 -11.96
N SER A 131 -25.39 1.24 -11.66
CA SER A 131 -24.07 1.80 -11.97
C SER A 131 -23.25 2.14 -10.74
N GLU A 132 -23.81 1.92 -9.56
CA GLU A 132 -23.19 2.29 -8.29
C GLU A 132 -21.90 1.51 -8.05
N ARG A 133 -20.93 2.15 -7.40
CA ARG A 133 -19.61 1.56 -7.09
C ARG A 133 -19.41 1.30 -5.60
N ALA A 134 -20.34 1.77 -4.78
CA ALA A 134 -20.40 1.50 -3.37
C ALA A 134 -21.84 1.24 -2.91
N LEU A 135 -21.96 0.70 -1.70
CA LEU A 135 -23.21 0.25 -1.10
C LEU A 135 -23.20 0.62 0.38
N MET A 136 -24.24 1.32 0.86
CA MET A 136 -24.56 1.39 2.28
C MET A 136 -25.39 0.16 2.63
N VAL A 137 -24.76 -0.83 3.25
CA VAL A 137 -25.34 -2.16 3.44
C VAL A 137 -26.36 -2.15 4.57
N GLY A 138 -26.01 -1.55 5.71
CA GLY A 138 -26.87 -1.48 6.87
C GLY A 138 -26.46 -0.40 7.87
N GLU A 139 -27.42 0.00 8.71
CA GLU A 139 -27.27 1.11 9.65
C GLU A 139 -27.68 0.67 11.05
N ILE A 140 -26.82 0.91 12.04
CA ILE A 140 -27.11 0.79 13.46
C ILE A 140 -27.39 2.20 13.97
N TYR A 141 -28.58 2.50 14.46
CA TYR A 141 -28.95 3.85 14.87
C TYR A 141 -29.73 3.85 16.17
N ARG A 142 -29.63 4.95 16.91
CA ARG A 142 -30.37 5.13 18.15
C ARG A 142 -31.70 5.84 17.88
N ARG A 143 -32.77 5.34 18.50
CA ARG A 143 -34.09 6.00 18.50
C ARG A 143 -34.75 5.76 19.85
N ASN A 144 -35.19 6.84 20.51
CA ASN A 144 -35.80 6.81 21.84
C ASN A 144 -34.94 6.05 22.87
N GLY A 145 -33.63 6.28 22.85
CA GLY A 145 -32.67 5.65 23.78
C GLY A 145 -32.27 4.22 23.43
N ALA A 146 -32.95 3.53 22.51
CA ALA A 146 -32.66 2.16 22.11
C ALA A 146 -31.95 2.09 20.75
N TRP A 147 -30.97 1.18 20.64
CA TRP A 147 -30.30 0.88 19.38
C TRP A 147 -31.15 -0.04 18.49
N ARG A 148 -31.15 0.25 17.20
CA ARG A 148 -31.87 -0.46 16.15
C ARG A 148 -30.96 -0.69 14.97
N PHE A 149 -31.23 -1.72 14.20
CA PHE A 149 -30.60 -1.99 12.92
C PHE A 149 -31.61 -1.73 11.79
N MET A 150 -31.12 -1.24 10.64
CA MET A 150 -31.86 -1.14 9.39
C MET A 150 -31.02 -1.75 8.26
N ALA A 151 -31.63 -2.63 7.47
CA ALA A 151 -31.05 -3.03 6.19
C ALA A 151 -31.24 -1.89 5.19
N SER A 152 -30.17 -1.18 4.85
CA SER A 152 -30.26 -0.01 3.96
C SER A 152 -30.27 -0.44 2.50
N GLY A 153 -29.31 -1.28 2.10
CA GLY A 153 -29.18 -1.77 0.72
C GLY A 153 -29.13 -0.65 -0.32
N GLN A 154 -28.64 0.53 0.06
CA GLN A 154 -28.65 1.72 -0.77
C GLN A 154 -27.37 1.78 -1.60
N GLY A 155 -27.51 1.67 -2.93
CA GLY A 155 -26.42 1.94 -3.86
C GLY A 155 -25.94 3.38 -3.72
N PHE A 156 -24.65 3.58 -3.94
CA PHE A 156 -24.01 4.87 -3.85
C PHE A 156 -23.10 5.08 -5.07
N ASP A 157 -23.37 6.15 -5.83
CA ASP A 157 -22.55 6.54 -6.97
C ASP A 157 -21.19 7.05 -6.48
N GLY A 158 -20.12 6.35 -6.87
CA GLY A 158 -18.75 6.62 -6.39
C GLY A 158 -18.18 5.52 -5.51
N GLY A 159 -16.89 5.64 -5.18
CA GLY A 159 -16.16 4.69 -4.35
C GLY A 159 -16.15 5.05 -2.86
N LEU A 160 -15.21 4.45 -2.12
CA LEU A 160 -15.00 4.74 -0.70
C LEU A 160 -14.73 6.23 -0.45
N ASP A 161 -14.00 6.88 -1.34
CA ASP A 161 -13.62 8.29 -1.25
C ASP A 161 -14.85 9.23 -1.26
N VAL A 162 -15.86 8.92 -2.08
CA VAL A 162 -17.09 9.69 -2.13
C VAL A 162 -17.95 9.42 -0.89
N LEU A 163 -17.94 8.19 -0.35
CA LEU A 163 -18.60 7.84 0.92
C LEU A 163 -17.98 8.60 2.11
N VAL A 164 -16.65 8.67 2.19
CA VAL A 164 -15.94 9.39 3.26
C VAL A 164 -16.32 10.88 3.23
N ARG A 165 -16.27 11.52 2.04
CA ARG A 165 -16.69 12.92 1.88
C ARG A 165 -18.17 13.13 2.18
N HIS A 166 -19.04 12.18 1.79
CA HIS A 166 -20.47 12.21 2.08
C HIS A 166 -20.74 12.30 3.59
N PHE A 167 -20.03 11.51 4.39
CA PHE A 167 -20.12 11.56 5.85
C PHE A 167 -19.30 12.70 6.48
N GLY A 168 -18.66 13.56 5.70
CA GLY A 168 -17.91 14.71 6.21
C GLY A 168 -16.55 14.34 6.80
N GLY A 169 -16.03 13.15 6.48
CA GLY A 169 -14.61 12.88 6.63
C GLY A 169 -13.83 13.53 5.48
N THR A 170 -12.57 13.82 5.73
CA THR A 170 -11.61 14.13 4.68
C THR A 170 -11.00 12.83 4.19
N VAL A 171 -10.94 12.70 2.87
CA VAL A 171 -10.09 11.70 2.23
C VAL A 171 -8.78 12.44 2.02
N ASP A 172 -7.69 11.95 2.59
CA ASP A 172 -6.37 12.32 2.07
C ASP A 172 -6.36 11.87 0.61
N GLU A 173 -6.39 12.83 -0.31
CA GLU A 173 -6.52 12.55 -1.74
C GLU A 173 -5.37 11.65 -2.18
N THR A 174 -5.64 10.36 -2.44
CA THR A 174 -4.88 9.62 -3.45
C THR A 174 -5.53 9.97 -4.79
N PRO A 175 -4.88 10.76 -5.67
CA PRO A 175 -5.53 11.18 -6.90
C PRO A 175 -5.51 10.05 -7.94
N ALA A 176 -6.65 9.73 -8.53
CA ALA A 176 -6.72 9.25 -9.91
C ALA A 176 -6.68 10.46 -10.87
N PRO A 177 -6.03 10.40 -12.03
CA PRO A 177 -5.38 11.58 -12.58
C PRO A 177 -6.24 12.32 -13.61
N ALA A 178 -6.22 13.64 -13.50
CA ALA A 178 -6.20 14.58 -14.61
C ALA A 178 -5.69 15.95 -14.08
N PRO A 179 -5.09 16.79 -14.93
CA PRO A 179 -3.91 17.57 -14.56
C PRO A 179 -4.24 18.89 -13.87
N ALA A 180 -3.69 19.12 -12.68
CA ALA A 180 -3.54 20.47 -12.13
C ALA A 180 -2.36 20.59 -11.16
N ALA A 181 -1.23 20.99 -11.75
CA ALA A 181 -0.13 21.75 -11.18
C ALA A 181 -0.33 22.43 -9.79
N VAL A 182 0.65 22.14 -8.90
CA VAL A 182 1.35 23.06 -7.97
C VAL A 182 0.86 23.20 -6.50
N LYS A 183 -0.28 22.65 -6.04
CA LYS A 183 -0.68 22.79 -4.61
C LYS A 183 -0.15 21.73 -3.63
N ALA A 184 0.09 20.49 -4.06
CA ALA A 184 0.47 19.38 -3.16
C ALA A 184 1.87 19.53 -2.52
N GLY A 185 2.83 20.13 -3.23
CA GLY A 185 4.21 20.28 -2.73
C GLY A 185 4.33 21.20 -1.50
N VAL A 186 3.44 22.19 -1.35
CA VAL A 186 3.48 23.16 -0.25
C VAL A 186 2.98 22.55 1.07
N ASP A 187 2.04 21.61 1.00
CA ASP A 187 1.53 20.92 2.20
C ASP A 187 2.52 19.87 2.70
N LEU A 188 3.10 19.08 1.79
CA LEU A 188 4.12 18.09 2.16
C LEU A 188 5.37 18.76 2.76
N GLU A 189 5.85 19.88 2.22
CA GLU A 189 6.98 20.63 2.81
C GLU A 189 6.67 21.09 4.24
N LYS A 190 5.44 21.58 4.49
CA LYS A 190 5.02 22.00 5.83
C LYS A 190 4.90 20.82 6.78
N ARG A 191 4.29 19.71 6.35
CA ARG A 191 4.19 18.46 7.12
C ARG A 191 5.57 17.90 7.44
N LEU A 192 6.47 17.86 6.47
CA LEU A 192 7.86 17.41 6.65
C LEU A 192 8.57 18.25 7.71
N GLN A 193 8.41 19.56 7.68
CA GLN A 193 9.06 20.45 8.64
C GLN A 193 8.50 20.31 10.06
N GLN A 194 7.23 19.92 10.20
CA GLN A 194 6.56 19.74 11.49
C GLN A 194 6.76 18.33 12.07
N GLN A 195 6.63 17.30 11.25
CA GLN A 195 6.59 15.89 11.66
C GLN A 195 7.96 15.21 11.54
N ALA A 196 8.79 15.64 10.59
CA ALA A 196 10.04 14.98 10.23
C ALA A 196 11.18 15.97 9.93
N PRO A 197 11.50 16.92 10.84
CA PRO A 197 12.51 17.96 10.58
C PRO A 197 13.90 17.40 10.20
N GLN A 198 14.23 16.19 10.65
CA GLN A 198 15.48 15.48 10.30
C GLN A 198 15.54 15.04 8.83
N LEU A 199 14.41 14.85 8.15
CA LEU A 199 14.39 14.48 6.73
C LEU A 199 14.54 15.69 5.80
N VAL A 200 14.40 16.92 6.31
CA VAL A 200 14.41 18.15 5.50
C VAL A 200 15.73 18.32 4.74
N SER A 201 16.89 18.03 5.36
CA SER A 201 18.19 18.10 4.67
C SER A 201 18.32 17.04 3.58
N LEU A 202 17.81 15.83 3.83
CA LEU A 202 17.80 14.73 2.86
C LEU A 202 16.95 15.08 1.64
N VAL A 203 15.74 15.60 1.87
CA VAL A 203 14.80 16.02 0.80
C VAL A 203 15.39 17.16 -0.04
N LYS A 204 16.09 18.11 0.60
CA LYS A 204 16.80 19.18 -0.12
C LYS A 204 17.93 18.62 -0.98
N SER A 205 18.72 17.69 -0.45
CA SER A 205 19.80 17.04 -1.21
C SER A 205 19.25 16.26 -2.42
N ALA A 206 18.19 15.46 -2.22
CA ALA A 206 17.50 14.75 -3.29
C ALA A 206 16.96 15.71 -4.36
N SER A 207 16.38 16.84 -3.95
CA SER A 207 15.88 17.87 -4.87
C SER A 207 16.97 18.42 -5.80
N VAL A 208 18.19 18.63 -5.28
CA VAL A 208 19.33 19.10 -6.08
C VAL A 208 19.71 18.06 -7.13
N SER A 209 19.82 16.77 -6.75
CA SER A 209 20.14 15.69 -7.69
C SER A 209 19.06 15.52 -8.77
N LEU A 210 17.78 15.60 -8.40
CA LEU A 210 16.66 15.56 -9.34
C LEU A 210 16.69 16.74 -10.33
N GLN A 211 17.05 17.94 -9.85
CA GLN A 211 17.17 19.12 -10.70
C GLN A 211 18.28 18.96 -11.74
N LYS A 212 19.42 18.34 -11.38
CA LYS A 212 20.54 18.09 -12.33
C LYS A 212 20.09 17.24 -13.53
N VAL A 213 19.15 16.32 -13.32
CA VAL A 213 18.64 15.39 -14.35
C VAL A 213 17.28 15.80 -14.93
N GLY A 214 16.75 16.97 -14.54
CA GLY A 214 15.50 17.51 -15.07
C GLY A 214 14.23 16.81 -14.58
N LEU A 215 14.26 16.17 -13.41
CA LEU A 215 13.14 15.40 -12.83
C LEU A 215 12.44 16.11 -11.67
N GLN A 216 12.60 17.42 -11.52
CA GLN A 216 12.00 18.21 -10.41
C GLN A 216 10.46 18.12 -10.30
N SER A 217 9.77 17.84 -11.42
CA SER A 217 8.31 17.68 -11.48
C SER A 217 7.90 16.25 -11.78
N HIS A 218 8.85 15.31 -11.82
CA HIS A 218 8.56 13.91 -12.07
C HIS A 218 7.75 13.32 -10.92
N ARG A 219 6.92 12.33 -11.23
CA ARG A 219 6.13 11.60 -10.24
C ARG A 219 6.36 10.10 -10.41
N ALA A 220 6.49 9.38 -9.31
CA ALA A 220 6.69 7.95 -9.28
C ALA A 220 6.30 7.39 -7.90
N ARG A 221 5.80 6.15 -7.89
CA ARG A 221 5.74 5.35 -6.67
C ARG A 221 7.15 4.89 -6.32
N VAL A 222 7.51 4.94 -5.04
CA VAL A 222 8.82 4.45 -4.57
C VAL A 222 8.61 3.24 -3.68
N CYS A 223 9.35 2.18 -3.97
CA CYS A 223 9.31 0.92 -3.23
C CYS A 223 10.70 0.59 -2.71
N LEU A 224 10.81 0.18 -1.45
CA LEU A 224 12.04 -0.33 -0.85
C LEU A 224 11.90 -1.83 -0.58
N VAL A 225 12.82 -2.62 -1.13
CA VAL A 225 12.86 -4.08 -0.97
C VAL A 225 14.13 -4.44 -0.21
N LEU A 226 13.97 -4.89 1.04
CA LEU A 226 15.06 -5.12 1.98
C LEU A 226 15.33 -6.61 2.18
N ASP A 227 16.59 -7.00 2.00
CA ASP A 227 17.07 -8.31 2.42
C ASP A 227 17.04 -8.41 3.96
N ILE A 228 16.36 -9.41 4.49
CA ILE A 228 16.32 -9.76 5.90
C ILE A 228 17.09 -11.06 6.19
N SER A 229 18.05 -11.41 5.34
CA SER A 229 18.96 -12.52 5.58
C SER A 229 19.81 -12.31 6.83
N GLY A 230 20.25 -13.42 7.44
CA GLY A 230 21.09 -13.38 8.64
C GLY A 230 22.42 -12.62 8.49
N SER A 231 22.98 -12.50 7.28
CA SER A 231 24.22 -11.75 7.01
C SER A 231 24.05 -10.25 7.25
N MET A 232 22.85 -9.72 6.98
CA MET A 232 22.50 -8.32 7.18
C MET A 232 22.44 -7.92 8.68
N SER A 233 22.54 -8.86 9.62
CA SER A 233 22.32 -8.62 11.07
C SER A 233 23.12 -7.45 11.62
N MET A 234 24.39 -7.29 11.22
CA MET A 234 25.23 -6.20 11.70
C MET A 234 24.80 -4.84 11.14
N LEU A 235 24.29 -4.78 9.91
CA LEU A 235 23.82 -3.54 9.29
C LEU A 235 22.53 -3.06 9.96
N TYR A 236 21.61 -3.97 10.27
CA TYR A 236 20.40 -3.67 11.03
C TYR A 236 20.73 -3.21 12.45
N LYS A 237 21.56 -3.95 13.19
CA LYS A 237 21.95 -3.59 14.57
C LYS A 237 22.64 -2.23 14.68
N ARG A 238 23.38 -1.83 13.65
CA ARG A 238 24.05 -0.53 13.58
C ARG A 238 23.15 0.62 13.10
N GLY A 239 21.90 0.32 12.72
CA GLY A 239 20.96 1.31 12.20
C GLY A 239 21.30 1.82 10.80
N LEU A 240 22.19 1.14 10.06
CA LEU A 240 22.61 1.58 8.73
C LEU A 240 21.49 1.40 7.70
N VAL A 241 20.72 0.32 7.83
CA VAL A 241 19.55 0.09 6.97
C VAL A 241 18.44 1.11 7.25
N GLN A 242 18.27 1.53 8.52
CA GLN A 242 17.35 2.60 8.90
C GLN A 242 17.75 3.93 8.25
N GLN A 243 19.03 4.32 8.35
CA GLN A 243 19.53 5.54 7.71
C GLN A 243 19.36 5.51 6.18
N PHE A 244 19.62 4.35 5.56
CA PHE A 244 19.39 4.19 4.14
C PHE A 244 17.90 4.31 3.77
N ALA A 245 17.02 3.65 4.51
CA ALA A 245 15.58 3.74 4.31
C ALA A 245 15.08 5.19 4.41
N GLU A 246 15.60 5.98 5.35
CA GLU A 246 15.30 7.42 5.47
C GLU A 246 15.73 8.24 4.24
N ARG A 247 16.87 7.91 3.62
CA ARG A 247 17.29 8.54 2.35
C ARG A 247 16.35 8.18 1.20
N ILE A 248 15.90 6.94 1.13
CA ILE A 248 14.92 6.51 0.12
C ILE A 248 13.55 7.18 0.35
N LEU A 249 13.10 7.31 1.58
CA LEU A 249 11.88 8.06 1.91
C LEU A 249 11.99 9.53 1.52
N ALA A 250 13.15 10.16 1.75
CA ALA A 250 13.38 11.54 1.35
C ALA A 250 13.35 11.72 -0.18
N LEU A 251 13.84 10.73 -0.94
CA LEU A 251 13.66 10.70 -2.40
C LEU A 251 12.19 10.49 -2.77
N GLY A 252 11.49 9.59 -2.08
CA GLY A 252 10.05 9.34 -2.21
C GLY A 252 9.21 10.61 -2.05
N CYS A 253 9.48 11.41 -1.02
CA CYS A 253 8.82 12.71 -0.80
C CYS A 253 9.01 13.73 -1.94
N LYS A 254 9.91 13.49 -2.90
CA LYS A 254 10.05 14.32 -4.11
C LYS A 254 9.32 13.75 -5.32
N PHE A 255 9.12 12.44 -5.36
CA PHE A 255 8.40 11.75 -6.43
C PHE A 255 6.92 11.55 -6.13
N ASP A 256 6.52 11.52 -4.88
CA ASP A 256 5.14 11.31 -4.43
C ASP A 256 4.68 12.47 -3.54
N ASP A 257 3.38 12.64 -3.39
CA ASP A 257 2.77 13.68 -2.54
C ASP A 257 2.20 13.17 -1.21
N ASP A 258 2.05 11.86 -1.03
CA ASP A 258 1.61 11.25 0.22
C ASP A 258 2.72 11.20 1.30
N GLY A 259 3.99 11.27 0.88
CA GLY A 259 5.14 11.24 1.79
C GLY A 259 5.37 9.85 2.39
N GLU A 260 5.00 8.79 1.67
CA GLU A 260 5.18 7.40 2.05
C GLU A 260 5.93 6.62 0.95
N ILE A 261 6.54 5.49 1.35
CA ILE A 261 7.10 4.50 0.43
C ILE A 261 6.63 3.11 0.84
N ASP A 262 6.36 2.26 -0.15
CA ASP A 262 6.03 0.85 0.10
C ASP A 262 7.29 0.09 0.52
N VAL A 263 7.13 -0.90 1.42
CA VAL A 263 8.27 -1.68 1.92
C VAL A 263 7.98 -3.17 1.84
N PHE A 264 8.89 -3.88 1.18
CA PHE A 264 8.93 -5.34 1.13
C PHE A 264 10.17 -5.84 1.84
N LEU A 265 10.04 -6.92 2.59
CA LEU A 265 11.14 -7.66 3.18
C LEU A 265 11.26 -9.00 2.47
N PHE A 266 12.48 -9.48 2.26
CA PHE A 266 12.67 -10.80 1.67
C PHE A 266 13.84 -11.56 2.29
N GLY A 267 13.67 -12.88 2.36
CA GLY A 267 14.68 -13.85 2.77
C GLY A 267 14.30 -15.20 2.18
N ARG A 268 13.84 -16.12 3.03
CA ARG A 268 13.15 -17.36 2.59
C ARG A 268 11.73 -17.06 2.11
N ASN A 269 11.06 -16.15 2.80
CA ASN A 269 9.72 -15.66 2.50
C ASN A 269 9.79 -14.20 2.07
N VAL A 270 8.68 -13.70 1.52
CA VAL A 270 8.51 -12.29 1.20
C VAL A 270 7.37 -11.75 2.05
N HIS A 271 7.60 -10.59 2.68
CA HIS A 271 6.64 -9.92 3.55
C HIS A 271 6.40 -8.52 2.98
N HIS A 272 5.14 -8.20 2.66
CA HIS A 272 4.73 -6.82 2.43
C HIS A 272 4.29 -6.25 3.78
N VAL A 273 4.98 -5.20 4.24
CA VAL A 273 4.71 -4.59 5.55
C VAL A 273 4.05 -3.22 5.37
N ASP A 274 3.61 -2.62 6.49
CA ASP A 274 3.06 -1.26 6.48
C ASP A 274 4.01 -0.29 5.75
N PRO A 275 3.51 0.68 4.97
CA PRO A 275 4.36 1.66 4.30
C PRO A 275 5.14 2.50 5.32
N MET A 276 6.32 2.96 4.90
CA MET A 276 7.15 3.87 5.69
C MET A 276 6.91 5.29 5.23
N GLY A 277 6.44 6.15 6.13
CA GLY A 277 6.12 7.54 5.85
C GLY A 277 6.74 8.51 6.86
N ILE A 278 6.61 9.81 6.56
CA ILE A 278 7.13 10.90 7.41
C ILE A 278 6.57 10.87 8.85
N GLY A 279 5.45 10.20 9.09
CA GLY A 279 4.83 10.05 10.41
C GLY A 279 5.31 8.85 11.22
N ASN A 280 5.91 7.83 10.60
CA ASN A 280 6.25 6.55 11.26
C ASN A 280 7.70 6.08 11.03
N PHE A 281 8.50 6.79 10.23
CA PHE A 281 9.85 6.35 9.83
C PHE A 281 10.82 6.13 11.00
N ALA A 282 10.69 6.89 12.09
CA ALA A 282 11.60 6.83 13.22
C ALA A 282 11.54 5.44 13.90
N GLY A 283 12.62 4.67 13.77
CA GLY A 283 12.68 3.29 14.29
C GLY A 283 11.85 2.28 13.48
N PHE A 284 11.31 2.68 12.33
CA PHE A 284 10.50 1.82 11.46
C PHE A 284 11.21 0.51 11.13
N VAL A 285 12.46 0.56 10.64
CA VAL A 285 13.20 -0.63 10.24
C VAL A 285 13.41 -1.56 11.43
N GLN A 286 13.78 -1.01 12.59
CA GLN A 286 13.98 -1.83 13.79
C GLN A 286 12.68 -2.51 14.25
N ASN A 287 11.55 -1.78 14.25
CA ASN A 287 10.25 -2.32 14.61
C ASN A 287 9.79 -3.41 13.62
N THR A 288 10.07 -3.20 12.34
CA THR A 288 9.77 -4.14 11.27
C THR A 288 10.58 -5.43 11.39
N ILE A 289 11.90 -5.35 11.65
CA ILE A 289 12.74 -6.53 11.89
C ILE A 289 12.39 -7.26 13.19
N ASN A 290 11.87 -6.55 14.21
CA ASN A 290 11.37 -7.20 15.43
C ASN A 290 10.10 -8.05 15.15
N ARG A 291 9.23 -7.59 14.24
CA ARG A 291 8.02 -8.32 13.80
C ARG A 291 8.33 -9.43 12.78
N HIS A 292 9.34 -9.20 11.94
CA HIS A 292 9.82 -10.12 10.91
C HIS A 292 11.31 -10.39 11.13
N PRO A 293 11.66 -11.31 12.05
CA PRO A 293 13.05 -11.62 12.37
C PRO A 293 13.84 -12.08 11.16
N LEU A 294 15.16 -11.92 11.23
CA LEU A 294 16.05 -12.30 10.13
C LEU A 294 15.87 -13.77 9.75
N GLU A 295 15.79 -14.01 8.46
CA GLU A 295 15.60 -15.32 7.88
C GLU A 295 16.92 -15.89 7.33
N GLY A 296 16.93 -17.19 7.05
CA GLY A 296 17.99 -17.77 6.21
C GLY A 296 17.51 -17.84 4.76
N ASP A 297 18.45 -18.05 3.83
CA ASP A 297 18.19 -18.00 2.38
C ASP A 297 17.82 -16.60 1.88
N THR A 298 17.96 -16.39 0.58
CA THR A 298 17.80 -15.10 -0.07
C THR A 298 17.16 -15.36 -1.44
N ARG A 299 15.89 -14.98 -1.61
CA ARG A 299 15.08 -15.31 -2.81
C ARG A 299 14.66 -14.07 -3.59
N TYR A 300 15.50 -13.64 -4.53
CA TYR A 300 15.25 -12.46 -5.36
C TYR A 300 14.05 -12.68 -6.27
N GLY A 301 13.93 -13.85 -6.88
CA GLY A 301 12.84 -14.17 -7.78
C GLY A 301 11.49 -14.04 -7.09
N ALA A 302 11.34 -14.57 -5.88
CA ALA A 302 10.13 -14.43 -5.09
C ALA A 302 9.82 -12.96 -4.74
N ALA A 303 10.83 -12.18 -4.36
CA ALA A 303 10.67 -10.76 -4.00
C ALA A 303 10.23 -9.91 -5.20
N LEU A 304 10.91 -10.07 -6.34
CA LEU A 304 10.57 -9.43 -7.61
C LEU A 304 9.13 -9.79 -8.03
N GLU A 305 8.75 -11.07 -7.91
CA GLU A 305 7.39 -11.53 -8.20
C GLU A 305 6.34 -10.85 -7.33
N ALA A 306 6.60 -10.73 -6.01
CA ALA A 306 5.66 -10.12 -5.07
C ALA A 306 5.42 -8.64 -5.37
N VAL A 307 6.49 -7.87 -5.65
CA VAL A 307 6.39 -6.46 -6.03
C VAL A 307 5.61 -6.31 -7.35
N ARG A 308 5.88 -7.16 -8.35
CA ARG A 308 5.11 -7.15 -9.61
C ARG A 308 3.64 -7.48 -9.39
N ARG A 309 3.32 -8.46 -8.53
CA ARG A 309 1.94 -8.80 -8.16
C ARG A 309 1.20 -7.63 -7.51
N PHE A 310 1.91 -6.85 -6.70
CA PHE A 310 1.35 -5.71 -5.99
C PHE A 310 1.01 -4.55 -6.94
N TYR A 311 1.98 -4.11 -7.76
CA TYR A 311 1.76 -2.96 -8.64
C TYR A 311 1.10 -3.30 -9.98
N PHE A 312 1.24 -4.54 -10.47
CA PHE A 312 0.73 -4.99 -11.77
C PHE A 312 0.01 -6.34 -11.61
N PRO A 313 -1.15 -6.37 -10.92
CA PRO A 313 -1.84 -7.60 -10.52
C PRO A 313 -2.32 -8.46 -11.71
N ASP A 314 -2.54 -7.85 -12.88
CA ASP A 314 -3.08 -8.47 -14.10
C ASP A 314 -2.16 -9.53 -14.74
N GLY A 315 -1.80 -10.60 -14.07
CA GLY A 315 -0.75 -11.52 -14.52
C GLY A 315 0.06 -12.09 -13.35
N ALA A 316 -0.16 -11.55 -12.15
CA ALA A 316 0.28 -12.08 -10.87
C ALA A 316 1.76 -12.52 -10.86
N GLY A 317 2.66 -11.73 -11.44
CA GLY A 317 4.10 -12.03 -11.47
C GLY A 317 4.52 -13.13 -12.47
N GLY A 318 3.61 -13.55 -13.36
CA GLY A 318 3.89 -14.43 -14.49
C GLY A 318 4.53 -13.71 -15.68
N GLU A 319 4.59 -14.43 -16.80
CA GLU A 319 5.16 -13.94 -18.05
C GLU A 319 4.39 -12.75 -18.64
N ARG A 320 5.14 -11.79 -19.17
CA ARG A 320 4.64 -10.62 -19.89
C ARG A 320 5.28 -10.53 -21.26
N SER A 321 4.45 -10.29 -22.25
CA SER A 321 4.87 -10.13 -23.65
C SER A 321 4.29 -8.88 -24.32
N LYS A 322 3.51 -8.08 -23.58
CA LYS A 322 2.89 -6.84 -24.07
C LYS A 322 3.10 -5.73 -23.04
N PRO A 323 3.42 -4.50 -23.49
CA PRO A 323 3.52 -3.34 -22.61
C PRO A 323 2.23 -3.13 -21.81
N GLN A 324 2.38 -3.03 -20.49
CA GLN A 324 1.32 -2.64 -19.57
C GLN A 324 1.54 -1.18 -19.17
N ARG A 325 0.67 -0.31 -19.70
CA ARG A 325 0.72 1.12 -19.43
C ARG A 325 0.32 1.41 -17.97
N ALA A 326 1.07 2.27 -17.32
CA ALA A 326 0.70 2.87 -16.03
C ALA A 326 0.79 4.40 -16.11
N GLU A 327 0.03 5.07 -15.24
CA GLU A 327 0.04 6.53 -15.14
C GLU A 327 1.28 7.03 -14.41
N LEU A 328 1.70 6.30 -13.37
CA LEU A 328 2.93 6.54 -12.63
C LEU A 328 3.87 5.34 -12.76
N PRO A 329 5.18 5.56 -12.99
CA PRO A 329 6.16 4.51 -12.87
C PRO A 329 6.39 4.12 -11.41
N VAL A 330 6.88 2.91 -11.20
CA VAL A 330 7.36 2.40 -9.91
C VAL A 330 8.88 2.37 -9.95
N TYR A 331 9.51 3.07 -9.00
CA TYR A 331 10.95 3.04 -8.81
C TYR A 331 11.31 2.19 -7.58
N VAL A 332 11.90 1.03 -7.83
CA VAL A 332 12.15 0.03 -6.79
C VAL A 332 13.62 0.04 -6.39
N MET A 333 13.90 0.22 -5.10
CA MET A 333 15.22 0.07 -4.51
C MET A 333 15.36 -1.34 -3.91
N PHE A 334 16.15 -2.19 -4.54
CA PHE A 334 16.36 -3.58 -4.13
C PHE A 334 17.72 -3.73 -3.46
N VAL A 335 17.74 -3.99 -2.16
CA VAL A 335 18.95 -3.96 -1.33
C VAL A 335 19.27 -5.33 -0.76
N THR A 336 20.53 -5.76 -0.88
CA THR A 336 21.00 -7.07 -0.44
C THR A 336 22.50 -7.06 -0.13
N ASP A 337 22.97 -7.93 0.76
CA ASP A 337 24.40 -8.15 1.03
C ASP A 337 24.92 -9.51 0.55
N GLY A 338 24.07 -10.28 -0.15
CA GLY A 338 24.36 -11.67 -0.51
C GLY A 338 24.05 -12.04 -1.96
N GLY A 339 24.15 -13.34 -2.25
CA GLY A 339 23.65 -13.94 -3.47
C GLY A 339 22.26 -14.51 -3.27
N THR A 340 21.60 -14.94 -4.34
CA THR A 340 20.27 -15.55 -4.29
C THR A 340 20.26 -17.03 -4.69
N SER A 341 19.33 -17.80 -4.12
CA SER A 341 19.10 -19.21 -4.45
C SER A 341 18.16 -19.43 -5.64
N ASP A 342 17.43 -18.41 -6.09
CA ASP A 342 16.43 -18.51 -7.17
C ASP A 342 16.74 -17.62 -8.39
N GLN A 343 18.03 -17.56 -8.77
CA GLN A 343 18.56 -16.77 -9.89
C GLN A 343 17.72 -16.89 -11.17
N GLY A 344 17.39 -18.11 -11.58
CA GLY A 344 16.60 -18.33 -12.80
C GLY A 344 15.19 -17.74 -12.75
N LEU A 345 14.58 -17.67 -11.57
CA LEU A 345 13.30 -16.95 -11.39
C LEU A 345 13.53 -15.44 -11.43
N ALA A 346 14.57 -14.94 -10.75
CA ALA A 346 14.90 -13.51 -10.75
C ALA A 346 15.12 -12.95 -12.15
N GLU A 347 15.91 -13.63 -12.99
CA GLU A 347 16.09 -13.20 -14.37
C GLU A 347 14.78 -13.16 -15.17
N ARG A 348 13.90 -14.15 -14.99
CA ARG A 348 12.58 -14.15 -15.65
C ARG A 348 11.75 -12.98 -15.18
N GLN A 349 11.71 -12.70 -13.88
CA GLN A 349 10.96 -11.58 -13.32
C GLN A 349 11.47 -10.22 -13.84
N VAL A 350 12.79 -10.02 -13.94
CA VAL A 350 13.36 -8.81 -14.55
C VAL A 350 13.00 -8.71 -16.04
N ARG A 351 13.10 -9.80 -16.82
CA ARG A 351 12.67 -9.82 -18.24
C ARG A 351 11.19 -9.50 -18.39
N TRP A 352 10.33 -10.12 -17.61
CA TRP A 352 8.89 -9.93 -17.69
C TRP A 352 8.48 -8.50 -17.27
N SER A 353 9.05 -7.98 -16.18
CA SER A 353 8.79 -6.60 -15.75
C SER A 353 9.33 -5.53 -16.69
N SER A 354 10.17 -5.86 -17.68
CA SER A 354 10.53 -4.90 -18.73
C SER A 354 9.34 -4.46 -19.59
N HIS A 355 8.20 -5.17 -19.50
CA HIS A 355 6.92 -4.80 -20.09
C HIS A 355 5.97 -4.09 -19.11
N GLU A 356 6.44 -3.72 -17.92
CA GLU A 356 5.70 -3.00 -16.89
C GLU A 356 6.42 -1.68 -16.60
N ALA A 357 5.72 -0.67 -16.07
CA ALA A 357 6.33 0.61 -15.72
C ALA A 357 7.15 0.52 -14.41
N ILE A 358 7.99 -0.50 -14.27
CA ILE A 358 8.88 -0.73 -13.13
C ILE A 358 10.33 -0.53 -13.54
N PHE A 359 11.08 0.22 -12.73
CA PHE A 359 12.54 0.26 -12.81
C PHE A 359 13.16 -0.29 -11.52
N TRP A 360 14.09 -1.23 -11.67
CA TRP A 360 14.78 -1.89 -10.58
C TRP A 360 16.17 -1.27 -10.36
N GLN A 361 16.37 -0.60 -9.24
CA GLN A 361 17.71 -0.25 -8.79
C GLN A 361 18.20 -1.31 -7.81
N PHE A 362 19.12 -2.16 -8.27
CA PHE A 362 19.82 -3.10 -7.42
C PHE A 362 20.99 -2.42 -6.71
N MET A 363 21.09 -2.65 -5.42
CA MET A 363 22.18 -2.19 -4.57
C MET A 363 22.76 -3.36 -3.77
N GLY A 364 24.00 -3.73 -4.10
CA GLY A 364 24.77 -4.71 -3.32
C GLY A 364 25.54 -4.04 -2.18
N ILE A 365 25.47 -4.57 -0.96
CA ILE A 365 26.24 -4.11 0.20
C ILE A 365 27.33 -5.12 0.50
N GLY A 366 28.57 -4.82 0.14
CA GLY A 366 29.71 -5.73 0.29
C GLY A 366 31.01 -4.98 0.03
N LYS A 367 32.18 -5.60 0.25
CA LYS A 367 33.50 -4.92 0.25
C LYS A 367 33.98 -4.42 -1.13
N GLY A 368 33.06 -4.12 -2.06
CA GLY A 368 33.28 -3.81 -3.46
C GLY A 368 34.50 -2.95 -3.69
N ARG A 369 35.51 -3.52 -4.38
CA ARG A 369 36.68 -2.76 -4.82
C ARG A 369 36.31 -1.93 -6.04
N LYS A 370 36.11 -0.63 -5.80
CA LYS A 370 36.11 0.52 -6.75
C LYS A 370 35.91 0.17 -8.23
N SER A 371 34.70 0.36 -8.77
CA SER A 371 34.55 0.77 -10.17
C SER A 371 34.31 2.28 -10.23
N LYS A 372 35.38 3.03 -10.49
CA LYS A 372 35.35 4.48 -10.81
C LYS A 372 35.82 4.69 -12.25
N SER A 373 35.13 4.14 -13.26
CA SER A 373 35.23 4.66 -14.64
C SER A 373 34.29 4.00 -15.63
N ARG A 374 33.56 4.81 -16.39
CA ARG A 374 32.59 4.43 -17.45
C ARG A 374 33.24 4.08 -18.79
N LYS A 375 34.54 3.73 -18.82
CA LYS A 375 35.26 3.36 -20.04
C LYS A 375 36.39 2.38 -19.69
N LEU A 376 36.24 1.12 -20.12
CA LEU A 376 37.14 -0.03 -19.93
C LEU A 376 37.17 -0.66 -18.52
N SER A 377 36.33 -1.69 -18.30
CA SER A 377 36.70 -2.83 -17.46
C SER A 377 35.86 -4.07 -17.80
N SER A 378 36.15 -4.70 -18.94
CA SER A 378 35.89 -6.12 -19.09
C SER A 378 36.75 -6.88 -18.07
N PHE A 379 36.13 -7.71 -17.23
CA PHE A 379 36.73 -8.64 -16.24
C PHE A 379 37.18 -8.06 -14.87
N ALA A 380 36.37 -7.23 -14.21
CA ALA A 380 36.63 -6.86 -12.81
C ALA A 380 35.64 -7.59 -11.87
N ASP A 381 36.16 -8.45 -10.98
CA ASP A 381 35.41 -9.20 -9.97
C ASP A 381 34.51 -8.27 -9.12
N SER A 382 33.21 -8.23 -9.41
CA SER A 382 32.24 -7.65 -8.48
C SER A 382 31.95 -8.65 -7.36
N ASP A 383 31.74 -8.16 -6.14
CA ASP A 383 31.29 -9.01 -5.02
C ASP A 383 29.89 -9.61 -5.28
N PHE A 384 29.18 -9.14 -6.32
CA PHE A 384 27.81 -9.53 -6.68
C PHE A 384 27.63 -9.75 -8.18
N PRO A 385 28.32 -10.75 -8.79
CA PRO A 385 28.29 -10.96 -10.25
C PRO A 385 26.86 -11.25 -10.76
N PHE A 386 25.99 -11.81 -9.92
CA PHE A 386 24.61 -12.03 -10.30
C PHE A 386 23.79 -10.73 -10.40
N LEU A 387 23.95 -9.78 -9.48
CA LEU A 387 23.24 -8.50 -9.57
C LEU A 387 23.69 -7.69 -10.79
N GLU A 388 24.99 -7.69 -11.07
CA GLU A 388 25.55 -7.09 -12.29
C GLU A 388 24.99 -7.76 -13.55
N SER A 389 24.81 -9.09 -13.54
CA SER A 389 24.18 -9.78 -14.67
C SER A 389 22.70 -9.44 -14.89
N LEU A 390 21.97 -9.01 -13.84
CA LEU A 390 20.58 -8.55 -13.97
C LEU A 390 20.49 -7.18 -14.63
N ASP A 391 21.50 -6.34 -14.46
CA ASP A 391 21.65 -5.05 -15.13
C ASP A 391 21.85 -5.23 -16.63
N GLU A 392 22.79 -6.09 -17.04
CA GLU A 392 23.10 -6.34 -18.46
C GLU A 392 22.17 -7.38 -19.13
N LEU A 393 21.06 -7.74 -18.49
CA LEU A 393 20.24 -8.90 -18.87
C LEU A 393 19.62 -8.76 -20.28
N PRO A 394 19.88 -9.68 -21.22
CA PRO A 394 19.30 -9.62 -22.56
C PRO A 394 17.83 -10.08 -22.59
N GLY A 395 17.13 -9.73 -23.66
CA GLY A 395 15.74 -10.15 -23.90
C GLY A 395 14.69 -9.31 -23.19
N ARG A 396 15.04 -8.08 -22.79
CA ARG A 396 14.14 -7.09 -22.20
C ARG A 396 13.53 -6.18 -23.27
N LEU A 397 12.29 -5.74 -23.09
CA LEU A 397 11.64 -4.75 -23.95
C LEU A 397 12.32 -3.38 -23.83
N VAL A 398 12.57 -2.95 -22.60
CA VAL A 398 13.39 -1.79 -22.25
C VAL A 398 14.35 -2.17 -21.14
N ASP A 399 15.48 -1.48 -21.09
CA ASP A 399 16.44 -1.62 -20.01
C ASP A 399 15.86 -1.07 -18.70
N ASN A 400 15.29 -1.96 -17.89
CA ASN A 400 14.52 -1.61 -16.68
C ASN A 400 15.25 -1.92 -15.38
N ALA A 401 16.57 -2.09 -15.42
CA ALA A 401 17.39 -2.36 -14.24
C ALA A 401 18.64 -1.50 -14.28
N ASN A 402 19.22 -1.25 -13.11
CA ASN A 402 20.56 -0.70 -12.93
C ASN A 402 21.16 -1.33 -11.68
N TYR A 403 22.48 -1.46 -11.64
CA TYR A 403 23.20 -2.00 -10.49
C TYR A 403 24.35 -1.10 -10.03
N PHE A 404 24.47 -0.94 -8.71
CA PHE A 404 25.72 -0.49 -8.10
C PHE A 404 25.97 -1.20 -6.76
N SER A 405 27.20 -1.14 -6.27
CA SER A 405 27.57 -1.68 -4.96
C SER A 405 28.20 -0.64 -4.06
N VAL A 406 28.01 -0.82 -2.75
CA VAL A 406 28.65 -0.03 -1.70
C VAL A 406 29.32 -0.93 -0.66
N ALA A 407 30.40 -0.46 -0.06
CA ALA A 407 31.03 -1.05 1.12
C ALA A 407 30.12 -1.04 2.35
N SER A 408 29.28 -0.02 2.45
CA SER A 408 28.33 0.18 3.55
C SER A 408 27.23 1.16 3.11
N PRO A 409 26.00 1.09 3.65
CA PRO A 409 24.92 2.01 3.26
C PRO A 409 25.21 3.50 3.52
N ASP A 410 26.21 3.81 4.34
CA ASP A 410 26.71 5.15 4.66
C ASP A 410 28.03 5.52 3.96
N GLU A 411 28.48 4.74 2.97
CA GLU A 411 29.73 5.02 2.23
C GLU A 411 29.71 6.38 1.53
N TYR A 412 28.58 6.71 0.90
CA TYR A 412 28.41 7.94 0.14
C TYR A 412 27.70 9.01 0.95
N THR A 413 28.06 10.27 0.67
CA THR A 413 27.23 11.40 1.10
C THR A 413 25.84 11.31 0.47
N ASP A 414 24.85 11.98 1.06
CA ASP A 414 23.48 11.94 0.54
C ASP A 414 23.41 12.38 -0.93
N ALA A 415 24.16 13.43 -1.30
CA ALA A 415 24.20 13.94 -2.66
C ALA A 415 24.82 12.95 -3.66
N GLU A 416 25.91 12.28 -3.27
CA GLU A 416 26.55 11.25 -4.10
C GLU A 416 25.64 10.04 -4.27
N LEU A 417 24.94 9.61 -3.21
CA LEU A 417 23.97 8.53 -3.29
C LEU A 417 22.85 8.90 -4.26
N TYR A 418 22.21 10.06 -4.11
CA TYR A 418 21.12 10.47 -5.01
C TYR A 418 21.58 10.64 -6.46
N ASP A 419 22.80 11.12 -6.70
CA ASP A 419 23.38 11.16 -8.05
C ASP A 419 23.57 9.74 -8.63
N LEU A 420 23.97 8.76 -7.82
CA LEU A 420 24.05 7.35 -8.24
C LEU A 420 22.67 6.76 -8.55
N LEU A 421 21.67 7.02 -7.70
CA LEU A 421 20.30 6.55 -7.93
C LEU A 421 19.74 7.12 -9.25
N MET A 422 20.08 8.35 -9.59
CA MET A 422 19.62 9.01 -10.82
C MET A 422 20.47 8.72 -12.06
N ALA A 423 21.44 7.80 -11.98
CA ALA A 423 22.38 7.57 -13.08
C ALA A 423 21.71 7.04 -14.36
N GLU A 424 20.70 6.17 -14.23
CA GLU A 424 20.07 5.48 -15.39
C GLU A 424 18.55 5.65 -15.45
N TYR A 425 17.92 5.90 -14.30
CA TYR A 425 16.47 6.11 -14.20
C TYR A 425 15.91 7.15 -15.20
N PRO A 426 16.56 8.32 -15.43
CA PRO A 426 16.07 9.30 -16.40
C PRO A 426 16.07 8.81 -17.85
N ASP A 427 17.02 7.95 -18.23
CA ASP A 427 17.10 7.40 -19.57
C ASP A 427 16.11 6.25 -19.76
N TRP A 428 15.91 5.43 -18.72
CA TRP A 428 14.80 4.47 -18.70
C TRP A 428 13.44 5.16 -18.86
N LEU A 429 13.17 6.28 -18.16
CA LEU A 429 11.91 7.01 -18.31
C LEU A 429 11.64 7.43 -19.76
N LYS A 430 12.68 7.87 -20.49
CA LYS A 430 12.56 8.21 -21.92
C LYS A 430 12.26 6.97 -22.77
N ALA A 431 12.91 5.85 -22.48
CA ALA A 431 12.69 4.59 -23.18
C ALA A 431 11.28 4.04 -22.91
N ALA A 432 10.85 4.00 -21.65
CA ALA A 432 9.56 3.52 -21.18
C ALA A 432 8.39 4.32 -21.80
N ARG A 433 8.49 5.66 -21.89
CA ARG A 433 7.50 6.49 -22.60
C ARG A 433 7.45 6.18 -24.09
N ARG A 434 8.60 5.95 -24.74
CA ARG A 434 8.67 5.63 -26.17
C ARG A 434 7.96 4.32 -26.52
N VAL A 435 8.01 3.34 -25.63
CA VAL A 435 7.34 2.03 -25.82
C VAL A 435 5.93 1.97 -25.20
N GLY A 436 5.43 3.09 -24.66
CA GLY A 436 4.07 3.21 -24.13
C GLY A 436 3.83 2.59 -22.76
N LEU A 437 4.87 2.37 -21.95
CA LEU A 437 4.74 1.89 -20.57
C LEU A 437 4.28 2.98 -19.60
N ILE A 438 4.67 4.22 -19.85
CA ILE A 438 4.30 5.37 -19.02
C ILE A 438 3.47 6.32 -19.89
N ALA A 439 2.40 6.86 -19.29
CA ALA A 439 1.42 7.68 -19.98
C ALA A 439 1.95 8.97 -20.61
#